data_AF-A0A1L8D0C7-F1
#
_entry.id   AF-A0A1L8D0C7-F1
#
_cell.length_a   1.000
_cell.length_b   1.000
_cell.length_c   1.000
_cell.angle_alpha   90.00
_cell.angle_beta   90.00
_cell.angle_gamma   90.00
#
_symmetry.space_group_name_H-M   'P 1'
#
loop_
_entity.id
_entity.type
_entity.pdbx_description
1 polymer ?
#
loop_
_entity_poly.entity_id
_entity_poly.type
_entity_poly.pdbx_seq_one_letter_code
_entity_poly.pdbx_strand_id
1 'polypeptide(L)'
;MKESNHRYPGAWQIKNGNLYKGNVQLNGNYEMVDYFSSLSGNTATIFQGDTRISTSVKNENGERAVGTKVDPKVAEAVLKQGRDYFGTADILGKKYVTAYRPIKDENGKIIGMIYTGIPLSSLDIIKKRITLEVGLPNFLLFRKLCFYSCCG
;
A
#
# COMPACT_ATOMS: atom_id res chain seq x y z
N MET A 1 10.71 -3.10 6.18
CA MET A 1 11.73 -2.18 6.76
C MET A 1 13.16 -2.55 6.41
N LYS A 2 13.48 -3.80 6.00
CA LYS A 2 14.82 -4.14 5.49
C LYS A 2 15.18 -3.33 4.22
N GLU A 3 14.26 -3.23 3.25
CA GLU A 3 14.46 -2.46 2.00
C GLU A 3 14.71 -0.95 2.20
N SER A 4 13.93 -0.29 3.07
CA SER A 4 14.00 1.17 3.21
C SER A 4 15.31 1.62 3.86
N ASN A 5 15.90 0.80 4.73
CA ASN A 5 17.10 1.16 5.47
C ASN A 5 18.39 1.03 4.64
N HIS A 6 18.35 0.26 3.55
CA HIS A 6 19.51 0.10 2.67
C HIS A 6 19.76 1.36 1.84
N ARG A 7 18.70 2.00 1.34
CA ARG A 7 18.81 3.21 0.50
C ARG A 7 18.70 4.51 1.30
N TYR A 8 17.99 4.50 2.42
CA TYR A 8 17.82 5.67 3.28
C TYR A 8 18.25 5.31 4.72
N PRO A 9 19.57 5.29 4.99
CA PRO A 9 20.11 4.98 6.30
C PRO A 9 19.86 6.12 7.31
N GLY A 10 20.09 5.83 8.58
CA GLY A 10 19.94 6.79 9.70
C GLY A 10 18.55 6.77 10.32
N ALA A 11 18.39 7.41 11.47
CA ALA A 11 17.14 7.32 12.23
C ALA A 11 16.03 8.24 11.71
N TRP A 12 14.81 7.94 12.13
CA TRP A 12 13.67 8.83 11.98
C TRP A 12 13.72 9.91 13.05
N GLN A 13 13.54 11.16 12.66
CA GLN A 13 13.64 12.29 13.58
C GLN A 13 12.89 13.51 13.07
N ILE A 14 12.39 14.34 13.97
CA ILE A 14 11.86 15.67 13.64
C ILE A 14 12.94 16.70 13.97
N LYS A 15 13.33 17.52 12.99
CA LYS A 15 14.23 18.68 13.18
C LYS A 15 13.54 19.92 12.63
N ASN A 16 13.48 20.99 13.42
CA ASN A 16 12.89 22.26 13.02
C ASN A 16 11.48 22.13 12.41
N GLY A 17 10.67 21.22 12.96
CA GLY A 17 9.30 20.96 12.49
C GLY A 17 9.16 20.07 11.26
N ASN A 18 10.26 19.61 10.65
CA ASN A 18 10.24 18.71 9.48
C ASN A 18 10.68 17.29 9.86
N LEU A 19 10.12 16.29 9.20
CA LEU A 19 10.46 14.88 9.34
C LEU A 19 11.67 14.52 8.46
N TYR A 20 12.62 13.81 9.05
CA TYR A 20 13.82 13.31 8.40
C TYR A 20 13.96 11.80 8.55
N LYS A 21 14.64 11.20 7.56
CA LYS A 21 15.22 9.86 7.64
C LYS A 21 16.73 10.01 7.43
N GLY A 22 17.51 9.88 8.51
CA GLY A 22 18.92 10.25 8.51
C GLY A 22 19.08 11.75 8.22
N ASN A 23 19.75 12.08 7.12
CA ASN A 23 19.96 13.46 6.65
C ASN A 23 18.95 13.91 5.58
N VAL A 24 18.02 13.04 5.18
CA VAL A 24 17.05 13.34 4.11
C VAL A 24 15.79 13.93 4.72
N GLN A 25 15.49 15.19 4.37
CA GLN A 25 14.20 15.81 4.67
C GLN A 25 13.11 15.19 3.79
N LEU A 26 11.97 14.87 4.38
CA LEU A 26 10.86 14.21 3.69
C LEU A 26 9.69 15.14 3.37
N ASN A 27 9.52 16.23 4.12
CA ASN A 27 8.48 17.23 3.84
C ASN A 27 8.72 17.86 2.46
N GLY A 28 7.78 17.65 1.54
CA GLY A 28 7.89 18.12 0.15
C GLY A 28 8.88 17.34 -0.73
N ASN A 29 9.55 16.30 -0.19
CA ASN A 29 10.43 15.43 -0.97
C ASN A 29 9.68 14.14 -1.35
N TYR A 30 9.51 13.92 -2.65
CA TYR A 30 8.69 12.83 -3.18
C TYR A 30 9.51 11.65 -3.73
N GLU A 31 10.84 11.73 -3.74
CA GLU A 31 11.70 10.73 -4.37
C GLU A 31 11.46 9.32 -3.80
N MET A 32 11.39 9.22 -2.46
CA MET A 32 11.19 7.94 -1.78
C MET A 32 9.83 7.32 -2.10
N VAL A 33 8.75 8.10 -2.05
CA VAL A 33 7.38 7.61 -2.28
C VAL A 33 7.15 7.27 -3.75
N ASP A 34 7.72 8.06 -4.67
CA ASP A 34 7.60 7.80 -6.10
C ASP A 34 8.41 6.57 -6.51
N TYR A 35 9.62 6.41 -6.00
CA TYR A 35 10.44 5.22 -6.25
C TYR A 35 9.76 3.94 -5.77
N PHE A 36 9.20 3.95 -4.55
CA PHE A 36 8.43 2.81 -4.06
C PHE A 36 7.20 2.54 -4.93
N SER A 37 6.52 3.61 -5.35
CA SER A 37 5.33 3.52 -6.18
C SER A 37 5.65 2.93 -7.56
N SER A 38 6.75 3.35 -8.19
CA SER A 38 7.19 2.84 -9.50
C SER A 38 7.62 1.38 -9.45
N LEU A 39 8.21 0.92 -8.35
CA LEU A 39 8.63 -0.48 -8.20
C LEU A 39 7.47 -1.42 -7.91
N SER A 40 6.54 -1.00 -7.06
CA SER A 40 5.48 -1.88 -6.56
C SER A 40 4.18 -1.80 -7.37
N GLY A 41 4.00 -0.76 -8.18
CA GLY A 41 2.71 -0.43 -8.78
C GLY A 41 1.66 0.05 -7.77
N ASN A 42 2.03 0.15 -6.50
CA ASN A 42 1.18 0.62 -5.42
C ASN A 42 1.38 2.11 -5.19
N THR A 43 0.51 2.72 -4.40
CA THR A 43 0.71 4.10 -3.91
C THR A 43 1.47 4.08 -2.59
N ALA A 44 2.25 5.12 -2.31
CA ALA A 44 2.99 5.28 -1.07
C ALA A 44 2.83 6.69 -0.50
N THR A 45 2.84 6.79 0.82
CA THR A 45 2.70 8.06 1.53
C THR A 45 3.45 8.04 2.85
N ILE A 46 3.99 9.20 3.24
CA ILE A 46 4.58 9.47 4.54
C ILE A 46 3.77 10.57 5.21
N PHE A 47 3.38 10.32 6.46
CA PHE A 47 2.70 11.26 7.32
C PHE A 47 3.62 11.69 8.47
N GLN A 48 3.59 12.98 8.80
CA GLN A 48 4.11 13.51 10.06
C GLN A 48 2.92 13.74 10.98
N GLY A 49 2.88 13.02 12.11
CA GLY A 49 1.63 12.84 12.86
C GLY A 49 0.53 12.28 11.95
N ASP A 50 -0.61 12.99 11.88
CA ASP A 50 -1.77 12.63 11.08
C ASP A 50 -1.78 13.27 9.68
N THR A 51 -0.79 14.11 9.36
CA THR A 51 -0.81 14.99 8.20
C THR A 51 0.15 14.51 7.12
N ARG A 52 -0.33 14.48 5.87
CA ARG A 52 0.41 13.98 4.71
C ARG A 52 1.50 14.95 4.30
N ILE A 53 2.76 14.54 4.35
CA ILE A 53 3.92 15.40 4.02
C ILE A 53 4.63 15.02 2.70
N SER A 54 4.47 13.77 2.26
CA SER A 54 5.01 13.26 1.00
C SER A 54 4.17 12.08 0.51
N THR A 55 3.75 12.09 -0.76
CA THR A 55 2.82 11.08 -1.29
C THR A 55 2.94 10.91 -2.78
N SER A 56 2.81 9.68 -3.28
CA SER A 56 2.64 9.40 -4.71
C SER A 56 1.19 9.51 -5.18
N VAL A 57 0.22 9.68 -4.26
CA VAL A 57 -1.19 9.88 -4.58
C VAL A 57 -1.39 11.26 -5.19
N LYS A 58 -1.98 11.30 -6.38
CA LYS A 58 -2.32 12.52 -7.11
C LYS A 58 -3.84 12.61 -7.32
N ASN A 59 -4.37 13.82 -7.32
CA ASN A 59 -5.75 14.11 -7.71
C ASN A 59 -5.91 14.08 -9.23
N GLU A 60 -7.13 14.32 -9.70
CA GLU A 60 -7.47 14.32 -11.13
C GLU A 60 -6.71 15.41 -11.91
N ASN A 61 -6.33 16.50 -11.24
CA ASN A 61 -5.52 17.58 -11.79
C ASN A 61 -4.02 17.26 -11.81
N GLY A 62 -3.61 16.08 -11.31
CA GLY A 62 -2.20 15.67 -11.23
C GLY A 62 -1.45 16.21 -10.01
N GLU A 63 -2.11 16.97 -9.13
CA GLU A 63 -1.54 17.54 -7.91
C GLU A 63 -1.48 16.50 -6.79
N ARG A 64 -0.43 16.56 -5.96
CA ARG A 64 -0.27 15.63 -4.85
C ARG A 64 -1.20 15.98 -3.70
N ALA A 65 -1.78 14.98 -3.05
CA ALA A 65 -2.69 15.15 -1.91
C ALA A 65 -1.99 15.55 -0.58
N VAL A 66 -0.91 16.34 -0.63
CA VAL A 66 -0.15 16.82 0.53
C VAL A 66 -1.03 17.74 1.40
N GLY A 67 -0.77 17.77 2.71
CA GLY A 67 -1.51 18.59 3.68
C GLY A 67 -2.83 17.98 4.14
N THR A 68 -3.31 16.94 3.48
CA THR A 68 -4.51 16.21 3.92
C THR A 68 -4.24 15.36 5.16
N LYS A 69 -5.27 15.18 5.99
CA LYS A 69 -5.20 14.32 7.17
C LYS A 69 -5.63 12.90 6.84
N VAL A 70 -5.08 11.94 7.58
CA VAL A 70 -5.54 10.54 7.57
C VAL A 70 -6.90 10.41 8.28
N ASP A 71 -7.61 9.31 8.03
CA ASP A 71 -8.84 8.99 8.76
C ASP A 71 -8.57 8.94 10.29
N PRO A 72 -9.44 9.54 11.13
CA PRO A 72 -9.27 9.55 12.57
C PRO A 72 -9.13 8.16 13.22
N LYS A 73 -9.78 7.13 12.69
CA LYS A 73 -9.66 5.74 13.19
C LYS A 73 -8.28 5.17 12.96
N VAL A 74 -7.67 5.52 11.82
CA VAL A 74 -6.29 5.13 11.50
C VAL A 74 -5.32 5.91 12.38
N ALA A 75 -5.53 7.22 12.56
CA ALA A 75 -4.72 8.03 13.47
C ALA A 75 -4.75 7.47 14.90
N GLU A 76 -5.92 7.08 15.40
CA GLU A 76 -6.09 6.45 16.71
C GLU A 76 -5.30 5.13 16.82
N ALA A 77 -5.50 4.21 15.86
CA ALA A 77 -4.84 2.90 15.88
C ALA A 77 -3.30 3.00 15.74
N VAL A 78 -2.83 3.88 14.85
CA VAL A 78 -1.41 3.93 14.47
C VAL A 78 -0.63 4.89 15.35
N LEU A 79 -1.11 6.12 15.53
CA LEU A 79 -0.36 7.16 16.24
C LEU A 79 -0.51 7.07 17.74
N LYS A 80 -1.70 6.70 18.25
CA LYS A 80 -1.93 6.62 19.70
C LYS A 80 -1.65 5.23 20.25
N GLN A 81 -2.15 4.18 19.59
CA GLN A 81 -1.98 2.81 20.07
C GLN A 81 -0.71 2.14 19.55
N GLY A 82 -0.04 2.72 18.56
CA GLY A 82 1.22 2.20 18.02
C GLY A 82 1.10 0.88 17.27
N ARG A 83 -0.08 0.57 16.72
CA ARG A 83 -0.35 -0.67 16.01
C ARG A 83 -0.33 -0.45 14.50
N ASP A 84 0.05 -1.48 13.75
CA ASP A 84 -0.17 -1.48 12.30
C ASP A 84 -1.69 -1.52 12.04
N TYR A 85 -2.16 -0.83 10.99
CA TYR A 85 -3.57 -0.82 10.58
C TYR A 85 -3.70 -1.32 9.14
N PHE A 86 -4.66 -2.21 8.91
CA PHE A 86 -4.99 -2.73 7.58
C PHE A 86 -6.47 -2.52 7.32
N GLY A 87 -6.83 -2.07 6.12
CA GLY A 87 -8.22 -1.81 5.78
C GLY A 87 -8.42 -1.34 4.35
N THR A 88 -9.66 -1.05 4.01
CA THR A 88 -10.00 -0.42 2.73
C THR A 88 -10.18 1.08 2.96
N ALA A 89 -9.66 1.91 2.06
CA ALA A 89 -9.87 3.34 2.09
C ALA A 89 -10.39 3.83 0.73
N ASP A 90 -11.28 4.80 0.76
CA ASP A 90 -11.62 5.60 -0.42
C ASP A 90 -10.67 6.80 -0.46
N ILE A 91 -9.89 6.89 -1.53
CA ILE A 91 -8.93 7.97 -1.73
C ILE A 91 -9.25 8.59 -3.07
N LEU A 92 -9.85 9.78 -3.02
CA LEU A 92 -10.24 10.56 -4.19
C LEU A 92 -11.17 9.77 -5.14
N GLY A 93 -12.17 9.07 -4.58
CA GLY A 93 -13.17 8.31 -5.34
C GLY A 93 -12.71 6.93 -5.80
N LYS A 94 -11.49 6.50 -5.42
CA LYS A 94 -10.93 5.19 -5.77
C LYS A 94 -10.72 4.37 -4.50
N LYS A 95 -11.16 3.12 -4.53
CA LYS A 95 -10.98 2.20 -3.41
C LYS A 95 -9.59 1.55 -3.44
N TYR A 96 -8.93 1.56 -2.30
CA TYR A 96 -7.62 0.95 -2.10
C TYR A 96 -7.67 -0.05 -0.95
N VAL A 97 -6.97 -1.18 -1.08
CA VAL A 97 -6.54 -1.97 0.09
C VAL A 97 -5.28 -1.31 0.63
N THR A 98 -5.27 -1.01 1.92
CA THR A 98 -4.29 -0.11 2.54
C THR A 98 -3.66 -0.72 3.77
N ALA A 99 -2.40 -0.36 3.99
CA ALA A 99 -1.65 -0.71 5.19
C ALA A 99 -0.94 0.54 5.72
N TYR A 100 -0.96 0.69 7.04
CA TYR A 100 -0.32 1.79 7.77
C TYR A 100 0.56 1.22 8.88
N ARG A 101 1.71 1.84 9.09
CA ARG A 101 2.66 1.45 10.13
C ARG A 101 3.22 2.69 10.83
N PRO A 102 3.32 2.69 12.18
CA PRO A 102 3.87 3.82 12.90
C PRO A 102 5.36 4.01 12.57
N ILE A 103 5.75 5.27 12.42
CA ILE A 103 7.15 5.70 12.40
C ILE A 103 7.52 6.11 13.83
N LYS A 104 8.57 5.49 14.35
CA LYS A 104 9.13 5.78 15.68
C LYS A 104 10.48 6.47 15.55
N ASP A 105 10.74 7.46 16.39
CA ASP A 105 12.08 8.04 16.57
C ASP A 105 13.01 7.10 17.35
N GLU A 106 14.26 7.50 17.57
CA GLU A 106 15.26 6.73 18.33
C GLU A 106 14.84 6.47 19.78
N ASN A 107 13.98 7.32 20.34
CA ASN A 107 13.45 7.17 21.69
C ASN A 107 12.18 6.30 21.74
N GLY A 108 11.75 5.75 20.60
CA GLY A 108 10.55 4.93 20.48
C GLY A 108 9.24 5.72 20.42
N LYS A 109 9.29 7.06 20.41
CA LYS A 109 8.11 7.92 20.29
C LYS A 109 7.58 7.87 18.88
N ILE A 110 6.26 7.74 18.74
CA ILE A 110 5.60 7.77 17.43
C ILE A 110 5.54 9.21 16.94
N ILE A 111 6.13 9.46 15.77
CA ILE A 111 6.25 10.80 15.17
C ILE A 111 5.51 10.93 13.84
N GLY A 112 4.93 9.83 13.36
CA GLY A 112 4.23 9.77 12.09
C GLY A 112 3.89 8.34 11.69
N MET A 113 3.59 8.14 10.42
CA MET A 113 3.30 6.82 9.87
C MET A 113 3.62 6.73 8.38
N ILE A 114 3.94 5.53 7.92
CA ILE A 114 4.03 5.20 6.49
C ILE A 114 2.75 4.50 6.04
N TYR A 115 2.42 4.70 4.78
CA TYR A 115 1.25 4.15 4.13
C TYR A 115 1.64 3.52 2.79
N THR A 116 0.99 2.40 2.46
CA THR A 116 0.93 1.85 1.11
C THR A 116 -0.49 1.47 0.74
N GLY A 117 -0.85 1.62 -0.53
CA GLY A 117 -2.19 1.34 -1.04
C GLY A 117 -2.19 0.66 -2.40
N ILE A 118 -2.87 -0.48 -2.48
CA ILE A 118 -3.10 -1.22 -3.73
C ILE A 118 -4.48 -0.84 -4.26
N PRO A 119 -4.61 -0.32 -5.49
CA PRO A 119 -5.92 -0.05 -6.08
C PRO A 119 -6.70 -1.37 -6.22
N LEU A 120 -7.96 -1.39 -5.80
CA LEU A 120 -8.79 -2.59 -5.94
C LEU A 120 -8.98 -3.02 -7.40
N SER A 121 -8.99 -2.06 -8.33
CA SER A 121 -9.02 -2.34 -9.78
C SER A 121 -7.81 -3.16 -10.26
N SER A 122 -6.65 -3.03 -9.62
CA SER A 122 -5.47 -3.83 -9.94
C SER A 122 -5.63 -5.30 -9.48
N LEU A 123 -6.39 -5.55 -8.42
CA LEU A 123 -6.68 -6.90 -7.95
C LEU A 123 -7.67 -7.63 -8.87
N ASP A 124 -8.61 -6.91 -9.47
CA ASP A 124 -9.57 -7.48 -10.41
C ASP A 124 -8.91 -7.99 -11.69
N ILE A 125 -7.83 -7.34 -12.13
CA ILE A 125 -7.00 -7.78 -13.27
C ILE A 125 -6.31 -9.11 -12.93
N ILE A 126 -5.83 -9.28 -11.69
CA ILE A 126 -5.18 -10.53 -11.24
C ILE A 126 -6.21 -11.66 -11.13
N LYS A 127 -7.41 -11.40 -10.58
CA LYS A 127 -8.48 -12.40 -10.51
C LYS A 127 -8.90 -12.88 -11.90
N LYS A 128 -9.09 -11.99 -12.87
CA LYS A 128 -9.43 -12.36 -14.25
C LYS A 128 -8.38 -13.26 -14.91
N ARG A 129 -7.10 -13.08 -14.59
CA ARG A 129 -6.00 -13.91 -15.14
C ARG A 129 -5.96 -15.32 -14.54
N ILE A 130 -6.27 -15.46 -13.25
CA ILE A 130 -6.32 -16.78 -12.58
C ILE A 130 -7.56 -17.58 -13.00
N THR A 131 -8.69 -16.92 -13.24
CA THR A 131 -9.92 -17.61 -13.69
C THR A 131 -9.80 -18.22 -15.09
N LEU A 132 -8.81 -17.84 -15.90
CA LEU A 132 -8.69 -18.29 -17.29
C LEU A 132 -8.02 -19.67 -17.48
N GLU A 133 -7.48 -20.33 -16.44
CA GLU A 133 -6.80 -21.65 -16.59
C GLU A 133 -7.38 -22.81 -15.79
N VAL A 134 -8.58 -22.67 -15.21
CA VAL A 134 -9.37 -23.82 -14.72
C VAL A 134 -10.63 -24.03 -15.56
N GLY A 135 -10.46 -23.92 -16.88
CA GLY A 135 -11.41 -24.48 -17.84
C GLY A 135 -11.16 -25.98 -17.95
N LEU A 136 -11.90 -26.77 -17.15
CA LEU A 136 -11.93 -28.24 -17.18
C LEU A 136 -11.79 -28.84 -18.59
N PRO A 137 -10.67 -29.49 -18.96
CA PRO A 137 -10.67 -30.37 -20.11
C PRO A 137 -10.95 -31.80 -19.61
N ASN A 138 -12.08 -32.04 -18.95
CA ASN A 138 -12.43 -33.42 -18.61
C ASN A 138 -13.92 -33.76 -18.53
N PHE A 139 -14.78 -32.97 -19.17
CA PHE A 139 -16.20 -33.35 -19.34
C PHE A 139 -16.46 -34.22 -20.59
N LEU A 140 -15.48 -34.35 -21.51
CA LEU A 140 -15.61 -35.15 -22.73
C LEU A 140 -15.02 -36.57 -22.63
N LEU A 141 -14.08 -36.83 -21.72
CA LEU A 141 -13.51 -38.17 -21.53
C LEU A 141 -14.44 -39.12 -20.77
N PHE A 142 -15.31 -38.63 -19.89
CA PHE A 142 -16.26 -39.48 -19.16
C PHE A 142 -17.44 -39.98 -20.01
N ARG A 143 -17.84 -39.29 -21.09
CA ARG A 143 -18.89 -39.82 -21.99
C ARG A 143 -18.40 -40.96 -22.89
N LYS A 144 -17.09 -41.12 -23.08
CA LYS A 144 -16.54 -42.18 -23.93
C LYS A 144 -16.38 -43.52 -23.20
N LEU A 145 -16.22 -43.53 -21.88
CA LEU A 145 -16.15 -44.78 -21.09
C LEU A 145 -17.52 -45.44 -20.88
N CYS A 146 -18.62 -44.68 -20.76
CA CYS A 146 -19.94 -45.28 -20.60
C CYS A 146 -20.49 -45.96 -21.87
N PHE A 147 -19.99 -45.61 -23.07
CA PHE A 147 -20.45 -46.23 -24.32
C PHE A 147 -19.82 -47.62 -24.55
N TYR A 148 -18.65 -47.89 -23.96
CA TYR A 148 -17.93 -49.15 -24.16
C TYR A 148 -18.42 -50.31 -23.28
N SER A 149 -19.20 -50.05 -22.22
CA SER A 149 -19.73 -51.11 -21.33
C SER A 149 -21.17 -51.54 -21.63
N CYS A 150 -21.77 -51.07 -22.74
CA CYS A 150 -23.13 -51.46 -23.14
C CYS A 150 -23.17 -52.23 -24.48
N CYS A 151 -22.01 -52.56 -25.05
CA CYS A 151 -21.89 -53.42 -26.22
C CYS A 151 -20.67 -54.33 -26.04
N GLY A 152 -20.86 -55.41 -25.28
CA GLY A 152 -19.86 -56.44 -24.98
C GLY A 152 -20.51 -57.56 -24.20
#